data_AF-I0FED4-F1
#
_entry.id   AF-I0FED4-F1
#
_cell.length_a   1.000
_cell.length_b   1.000
_cell.length_c   1.000
_cell.angle_alpha   90.00
_cell.angle_beta   90.00
_cell.angle_gamma   90.00
#
_symmetry.space_group_name_H-M   'P 1'
#
loop_
_entity.id
_entity.type
_entity.pdbx_description
1 polymer ?
#
loop_
_entity_poly.entity_id
_entity_poly.type
_entity_poly.pdbx_seq_one_letter_code
_entity_poly.pdbx_strand_id
1 'polypeptide(L)'
;MYDDKRVFNSVQKMASGFEGYSDSEEYKDDQPRFYRVWGNLGINKLSHIMSEYSRLNKKRSDIQWMMMNFDIRKIKEHFNDKLNDCDRNYALEFRGAFQKDGFNTIYDGIVSVMKAYEKNLDVFESDYERLRIFRRIRSGLIGKSRLSFNYIRDALTDFENGSQSKMYFYYDFCVLFGYDTGSDGNNRYLQFVEKCEPIVELMPSLKGKIEFEIDDDAVVSQLLEAFNKLENEFKLYLKEVFPRIVSDDTSFEGLDSYKTAFEELKARVM
;
A
#
# COMPACT_ATOMS: atom_id res chain seq x y z
N MET A 1 -9.07 -32.42 -6.32
CA MET A 1 -8.21 -32.71 -7.48
C MET A 1 -8.46 -31.63 -8.50
N TYR A 2 -7.47 -30.77 -8.78
CA TYR A 2 -7.57 -29.91 -9.96
C TYR A 2 -7.52 -30.82 -11.19
N ASP A 3 -8.30 -30.47 -12.21
CA ASP A 3 -8.22 -31.15 -13.50
C ASP A 3 -6.87 -30.78 -14.14
N ASP A 4 -5.94 -31.73 -14.19
CA ASP A 4 -4.59 -31.55 -14.75
C ASP A 4 -4.64 -30.96 -16.16
N LYS A 5 -5.70 -31.25 -16.92
CA LYS A 5 -5.95 -30.66 -18.23
C LYS A 5 -6.20 -29.16 -18.17
N ARG A 6 -6.93 -28.68 -17.15
CA ARG A 6 -7.19 -27.25 -16.94
C ARG A 6 -5.90 -26.52 -16.55
N VAL A 7 -5.12 -27.10 -15.65
CA VAL A 7 -3.82 -26.56 -15.22
C VAL A 7 -2.86 -26.48 -16.40
N PHE A 8 -2.75 -27.55 -17.18
CA PHE A 8 -1.96 -27.60 -18.40
C PHE A 8 -2.36 -26.48 -19.38
N ASN A 9 -3.66 -26.33 -19.67
CA ASN A 9 -4.15 -25.29 -20.58
C ASN A 9 -3.83 -23.87 -20.07
N SER A 10 -3.89 -23.64 -18.76
CA SER A 10 -3.51 -22.35 -18.16
C SER A 10 -2.02 -22.08 -18.27
N VAL A 11 -1.17 -23.09 -17.99
CA VAL A 11 0.29 -22.97 -18.15
C VAL A 11 0.66 -22.71 -19.61
N GLN A 12 0.02 -23.42 -20.53
CA GLN A 12 0.17 -23.19 -21.96
C GLN A 12 -0.16 -21.75 -22.34
N LYS A 13 -1.30 -21.22 -21.86
CA LYS A 13 -1.72 -19.84 -22.14
C LYS A 13 -0.71 -18.80 -21.66
N MET A 14 -0.16 -18.93 -20.44
CA MET A 14 0.84 -17.97 -19.98
C MET A 14 2.15 -18.09 -20.75
N ALA A 15 2.60 -19.32 -21.03
CA ALA A 15 3.82 -19.56 -21.81
C ALA A 15 3.73 -19.00 -23.24
N SER A 16 2.54 -19.04 -23.84
CA SER A 16 2.27 -18.48 -25.17
C SER A 16 1.79 -17.02 -25.14
N GLY A 17 1.73 -16.37 -23.97
CA GLY A 17 1.35 -14.96 -23.84
C GLY A 17 -0.13 -14.61 -24.09
N PHE A 18 -1.07 -15.54 -23.85
CA PHE A 18 -2.45 -15.42 -24.34
C PHE A 18 -3.53 -15.36 -23.24
N GLU A 19 -3.85 -14.14 -22.78
CA GLU A 19 -5.16 -13.78 -22.23
C GLU A 19 -5.97 -13.04 -23.33
N GLY A 20 -6.74 -13.74 -24.16
CA GLY A 20 -7.91 -13.13 -24.81
C GLY A 20 -8.06 -13.05 -26.35
N TYR A 21 -7.14 -13.46 -27.23
CA TYR A 21 -7.35 -13.34 -28.70
C TYR A 21 -6.80 -14.52 -29.54
N SER A 22 -7.59 -15.57 -29.78
CA SER A 22 -7.14 -16.86 -30.35
C SER A 22 -6.54 -16.88 -31.78
N ASP A 23 -6.38 -15.74 -32.47
CA ASP A 23 -6.07 -15.70 -33.92
C ASP A 23 -4.79 -14.91 -34.32
N SER A 24 -3.91 -14.51 -33.39
CA SER A 24 -2.66 -13.81 -33.78
C SER A 24 -1.61 -14.76 -34.37
N GLU A 25 -0.75 -14.27 -35.27
CA GLU A 25 0.34 -15.07 -35.89
C GLU A 25 1.39 -15.51 -34.86
N GLU A 26 1.67 -14.70 -33.83
CA GLU A 26 2.59 -15.08 -32.72
C GLU A 26 2.13 -16.35 -31.98
N TYR A 27 0.81 -16.58 -31.86
CA TYR A 27 0.27 -17.77 -31.20
C TYR A 27 0.61 -19.06 -31.96
N LYS A 28 0.60 -18.99 -33.31
CA LYS A 28 0.86 -20.16 -34.17
C LYS A 28 2.34 -20.56 -34.15
N ASP A 29 3.25 -19.62 -33.92
CA ASP A 29 4.69 -19.87 -33.82
C ASP A 29 5.13 -20.34 -32.42
N ASP A 30 4.49 -19.86 -31.35
CA ASP A 30 4.83 -20.23 -29.97
C ASP A 30 4.26 -21.60 -29.54
N GLN A 31 3.17 -22.07 -30.16
CA GLN A 31 2.53 -23.34 -29.80
C GLN A 31 3.41 -24.57 -30.09
N PRO A 32 4.08 -24.72 -31.26
CA PRO A 32 5.04 -25.79 -31.49
C PRO A 32 6.23 -25.77 -30.52
N ARG A 33 6.71 -24.56 -30.17
CA ARG A 33 7.76 -24.38 -29.16
C ARG A 33 7.27 -24.89 -27.81
N PHE A 34 6.04 -24.56 -27.42
CA PHE A 34 5.46 -25.01 -26.16
C PHE A 34 5.49 -26.53 -26.03
N TYR A 35 4.93 -27.25 -27.00
CA TYR A 35 4.92 -28.72 -26.97
C TYR A 35 6.31 -29.33 -27.04
N ARG A 36 7.25 -28.72 -27.78
CA ARG A 36 8.65 -29.16 -27.81
C ARG A 36 9.31 -29.02 -26.45
N VAL A 37 9.16 -27.86 -25.79
CA VAL A 37 9.70 -27.65 -24.44
C VAL A 37 9.03 -28.59 -23.45
N TRP A 38 7.71 -28.69 -23.50
CA TRP A 38 6.92 -29.55 -22.62
C TRP A 38 7.35 -31.01 -22.73
N GLY A 39 7.47 -31.54 -23.94
CA GLY A 39 7.92 -32.91 -24.19
C GLY A 39 9.36 -33.20 -23.75
N ASN A 40 10.26 -32.21 -23.82
CA ASN A 40 11.68 -32.39 -23.51
C ASN A 40 12.05 -32.09 -22.04
N LEU A 41 11.18 -31.45 -21.27
CA LEU A 41 11.41 -31.20 -19.83
C LEU A 41 11.34 -32.47 -18.98
N GLY A 42 10.63 -33.50 -19.46
CA GLY A 42 10.40 -34.73 -18.73
C GLY A 42 9.35 -34.60 -17.62
N ILE A 43 8.70 -35.72 -17.30
CA ILE A 43 7.48 -35.74 -16.48
C ILE A 43 7.66 -35.15 -15.08
N ASN A 44 8.83 -35.33 -14.45
CA ASN A 44 9.10 -34.81 -13.10
C ASN A 44 9.09 -33.28 -13.06
N LYS A 45 9.74 -32.62 -14.03
CA LYS A 45 9.79 -31.15 -14.11
C LYS A 45 8.45 -30.54 -14.46
N LEU A 46 7.70 -31.20 -15.35
CA LEU A 46 6.34 -30.80 -15.70
C LEU A 46 5.38 -30.90 -14.52
N SER A 47 5.42 -32.04 -13.81
CA SER A 47 4.61 -32.25 -12.61
C SER A 47 4.90 -31.19 -11.55
N HIS A 48 6.16 -30.80 -11.37
CA HIS A 48 6.53 -29.73 -10.45
C HIS A 48 5.95 -28.38 -10.88
N ILE A 49 6.14 -27.97 -12.14
CA ILE A 49 5.57 -26.72 -12.68
C ILE A 49 4.04 -26.68 -12.49
N MET A 50 3.35 -27.77 -12.81
CA MET A 50 1.89 -27.84 -12.68
C MET A 50 1.41 -27.78 -11.22
N SER A 51 2.13 -28.47 -10.32
CA SER A 51 1.85 -28.46 -8.88
C SER A 51 2.03 -27.06 -8.30
N GLU A 52 3.17 -26.43 -8.57
CA GLU A 52 3.47 -25.08 -8.08
C GLU A 52 2.50 -24.05 -8.65
N TYR A 53 2.18 -24.12 -9.94
CA TYR A 53 1.18 -23.24 -10.54
C TYR A 53 -0.19 -23.36 -9.85
N SER A 54 -0.63 -24.58 -9.58
CA SER A 54 -1.91 -24.83 -8.91
C SER A 54 -1.91 -24.29 -7.48
N ARG A 55 -0.80 -24.47 -6.75
CA ARG A 55 -0.61 -23.96 -5.39
C ARG A 55 -0.64 -22.43 -5.36
N LEU A 56 0.05 -21.77 -6.28
CA LEU A 56 0.09 -20.31 -6.38
C LEU A 56 -1.26 -19.72 -6.76
N ASN A 57 -1.97 -20.33 -7.71
CA ASN A 57 -3.34 -19.91 -8.05
C ASN A 57 -4.31 -20.04 -6.88
N LYS A 58 -4.19 -21.10 -6.08
CA LYS A 58 -4.97 -21.26 -4.86
C LYS A 58 -4.63 -20.14 -3.88
N LYS A 59 -3.35 -19.90 -3.60
CA LYS A 59 -2.88 -18.82 -2.72
C LYS A 59 -3.43 -17.45 -3.16
N ARG A 60 -3.31 -17.12 -4.44
CA ARG A 60 -3.87 -15.89 -5.02
C ARG A 60 -5.39 -15.79 -4.86
N SER A 61 -6.11 -16.90 -5.02
CA SER A 61 -7.56 -16.93 -4.81
C SER A 61 -7.94 -16.71 -3.35
N ASP A 62 -7.20 -17.33 -2.41
CA ASP A 62 -7.39 -17.16 -0.97
C ASP A 62 -7.14 -15.69 -0.57
N ILE A 63 -6.08 -15.06 -1.10
CA ILE A 63 -5.76 -13.63 -0.92
C ILE A 63 -6.91 -12.74 -1.41
N GLN A 64 -7.43 -12.99 -2.61
CA GLN A 64 -8.56 -12.22 -3.15
C GLN A 64 -9.80 -12.38 -2.25
N TRP A 65 -10.05 -13.58 -1.75
CA TRP A 65 -11.18 -13.88 -0.88
C TRP A 65 -11.08 -13.17 0.47
N MET A 66 -9.89 -13.10 1.08
CA MET A 66 -9.63 -12.37 2.32
C MET A 66 -10.07 -10.90 2.21
N MET A 67 -9.81 -10.27 1.07
CA MET A 67 -10.14 -8.86 0.84
C MET A 67 -11.59 -8.60 0.44
N MET A 68 -12.36 -9.61 0.04
CA MET A 68 -13.76 -9.44 -0.40
C MET A 68 -14.63 -8.76 0.68
N ASN A 69 -14.41 -9.13 1.94
CA ASN A 69 -15.16 -8.65 3.11
C ASN A 69 -14.58 -7.40 3.78
N PHE A 70 -13.59 -6.73 3.17
CA PHE A 70 -13.01 -5.52 3.76
C PHE A 70 -13.91 -4.30 3.51
N ASP A 71 -14.44 -3.61 4.53
CA ASP A 71 -15.55 -2.67 4.31
C ASP A 71 -15.17 -1.34 3.62
N ILE A 72 -13.89 -1.06 3.46
CA ILE A 72 -13.42 0.19 2.84
C ILE A 72 -13.22 -0.02 1.34
N ARG A 73 -14.20 0.41 0.53
CA ARG A 73 -14.22 0.24 -0.93
C ARG A 73 -12.92 0.68 -1.62
N LYS A 74 -12.43 1.90 -1.34
CA LYS A 74 -11.20 2.43 -1.96
C LYS A 74 -9.96 1.56 -1.68
N ILE A 75 -9.87 0.96 -0.48
CA ILE A 75 -8.77 0.03 -0.14
C ILE A 75 -8.90 -1.27 -0.92
N LYS A 76 -10.13 -1.80 -1.07
CA LYS A 76 -10.38 -3.00 -1.89
C LYS A 76 -10.03 -2.79 -3.35
N GLU A 77 -10.47 -1.68 -3.94
CA GLU A 77 -10.17 -1.33 -5.34
C GLU A 77 -8.66 -1.28 -5.56
N HIS A 78 -7.94 -0.49 -4.75
CA HIS A 78 -6.49 -0.35 -4.89
C HIS A 78 -5.71 -1.66 -4.62
N PHE A 79 -6.15 -2.48 -3.66
CA PHE A 79 -5.57 -3.81 -3.43
C PHE A 79 -5.73 -4.70 -4.66
N ASN A 80 -6.93 -4.74 -5.25
CA ASN A 80 -7.20 -5.55 -6.44
C ASN A 80 -6.41 -5.06 -7.65
N ASP A 81 -6.25 -3.74 -7.82
CA ASP A 81 -5.43 -3.17 -8.89
C ASP A 81 -3.97 -3.62 -8.75
N LYS A 82 -3.39 -3.51 -7.55
CA LYS A 82 -2.04 -4.01 -7.25
C LYS A 82 -1.90 -5.52 -7.46
N LEU A 83 -2.90 -6.31 -7.05
CA LEU A 83 -2.89 -7.77 -7.24
C LEU A 83 -2.95 -8.13 -8.73
N ASN A 84 -3.78 -7.43 -9.52
CA ASN A 84 -3.85 -7.61 -10.96
C ASN A 84 -2.55 -7.19 -11.66
N ASP A 85 -1.87 -6.14 -11.20
CA ASP A 85 -0.53 -5.77 -11.67
C ASP A 85 0.50 -6.86 -11.38
N CYS A 86 0.45 -7.45 -10.19
CA CYS A 86 1.29 -8.57 -9.82
C CYS A 86 1.04 -9.80 -10.73
N ASP A 87 -0.23 -10.13 -10.99
CA ASP A 87 -0.62 -11.21 -11.89
C ASP A 87 -0.10 -10.98 -13.32
N ARG A 88 -0.22 -9.74 -13.83
CA ARG A 88 0.30 -9.35 -15.15
C ARG A 88 1.81 -9.49 -15.25
N ASN A 89 2.56 -9.00 -14.26
CA ASN A 89 4.01 -9.11 -14.22
C ASN A 89 4.47 -10.57 -14.15
N TYR A 90 3.80 -11.39 -13.33
CA TYR A 90 4.07 -12.83 -13.26
C TYR A 90 3.89 -13.51 -14.62
N ALA A 91 2.79 -13.24 -15.32
CA ALA A 91 2.54 -13.82 -16.64
C ALA A 91 3.62 -13.38 -17.67
N LEU A 92 4.01 -12.11 -17.66
CA LEU A 92 5.07 -11.57 -18.54
C LEU A 92 6.43 -12.22 -18.26
N GLU A 93 6.84 -12.31 -17.00
CA GLU A 93 8.10 -12.94 -16.61
C GLU A 93 8.10 -14.44 -16.90
N PHE A 94 6.96 -15.12 -16.69
CA PHE A 94 6.81 -16.53 -17.01
C PHE A 94 7.01 -16.78 -18.50
N ARG A 95 6.39 -15.95 -19.35
CA ARG A 95 6.62 -15.97 -20.81
C ARG A 95 8.10 -15.74 -21.11
N GLY A 96 8.72 -14.73 -20.54
CA GLY A 96 10.15 -14.44 -20.71
C GLY A 96 11.05 -15.62 -20.33
N ALA A 97 10.76 -16.31 -19.23
CA ALA A 97 11.48 -17.51 -18.82
C ALA A 97 11.30 -18.67 -19.83
N PHE A 98 10.11 -18.81 -20.40
CA PHE A 98 9.81 -19.81 -21.42
C PHE A 98 10.58 -19.58 -22.74
N GLN A 99 10.92 -18.33 -23.01
CA GLN A 99 11.64 -17.92 -24.22
C GLN A 99 13.17 -18.12 -24.15
N LYS A 100 13.72 -18.54 -23.00
CA LYS A 100 15.17 -18.82 -22.82
C LYS A 100 15.69 -20.00 -23.65
N ASP A 101 17.01 -20.04 -23.85
CA ASP A 101 17.69 -21.10 -24.57
C ASP A 101 17.98 -22.30 -23.65
N GLY A 102 17.55 -23.49 -24.10
CA GLY A 102 17.78 -24.76 -23.41
C GLY A 102 16.72 -25.11 -22.36
N PHE A 103 16.32 -26.39 -22.34
CA PHE A 103 15.20 -26.86 -21.51
C PHE A 103 15.45 -26.72 -20.00
N ASN A 104 16.68 -26.93 -19.53
CA ASN A 104 17.02 -26.75 -18.12
C ASN A 104 16.95 -25.28 -17.71
N THR A 105 17.49 -24.38 -18.53
CA THR A 105 17.44 -22.93 -18.30
C THR A 105 16.01 -22.40 -18.27
N ILE A 106 15.13 -22.92 -19.14
CA ILE A 106 13.70 -22.59 -19.14
C ILE A 106 13.07 -23.02 -17.81
N TYR A 107 13.30 -24.27 -17.39
CA TYR A 107 12.77 -24.78 -16.13
C TYR A 107 13.23 -23.96 -14.91
N ASP A 108 14.53 -23.70 -14.79
CA ASP A 108 15.09 -22.93 -13.68
C ASP A 108 14.56 -21.49 -13.68
N GLY A 109 14.38 -20.90 -14.88
CA GLY A 109 13.73 -19.61 -15.06
C GLY A 109 12.29 -19.59 -14.55
N ILE A 110 11.47 -20.57 -14.96
CA ILE A 110 10.07 -20.69 -14.54
C ILE A 110 9.96 -20.83 -13.02
N VAL A 111 10.78 -21.71 -12.43
CA VAL A 111 10.81 -21.91 -10.97
C VAL A 111 11.21 -20.63 -10.25
N SER A 112 12.18 -19.88 -10.78
CA SER A 112 12.59 -18.59 -10.21
C SER A 112 11.44 -17.57 -10.23
N VAL A 113 10.72 -17.48 -11.35
CA VAL A 113 9.57 -16.56 -11.51
C VAL A 113 8.44 -16.95 -10.54
N MET A 114 8.12 -18.23 -10.43
CA MET A 114 7.13 -18.74 -9.46
C MET A 114 7.48 -18.38 -8.01
N LYS A 115 8.75 -18.50 -7.63
CA LYS A 115 9.23 -18.11 -6.29
C LYS A 115 9.14 -16.60 -6.06
N ALA A 116 9.43 -15.79 -7.08
CA ALA A 116 9.30 -14.33 -6.98
C ALA A 116 7.83 -13.93 -6.82
N TYR A 117 6.94 -14.53 -7.60
CA TYR A 117 5.50 -14.31 -7.49
C TYR A 117 4.95 -14.73 -6.13
N GLU A 118 5.38 -15.87 -5.59
CA GLU A 118 5.03 -16.28 -4.22
C GLU A 118 5.39 -15.23 -3.18
N LYS A 119 6.62 -14.70 -3.22
CA LYS A 119 7.05 -13.63 -2.32
C LYS A 119 6.20 -12.38 -2.46
N ASN A 120 5.78 -12.04 -3.67
CA ASN A 120 4.87 -10.92 -3.89
C ASN A 120 3.49 -11.20 -3.27
N LEU A 121 2.96 -12.42 -3.42
CA LEU A 121 1.73 -12.85 -2.76
C LEU A 121 1.83 -12.80 -1.22
N ASP A 122 2.99 -13.15 -0.64
CA ASP A 122 3.24 -13.02 0.81
C ASP A 122 3.12 -11.56 1.30
N VAL A 123 3.48 -10.59 0.46
CA VAL A 123 3.31 -9.16 0.76
C VAL A 123 1.82 -8.81 0.87
N PHE A 124 0.96 -9.33 -0.02
CA PHE A 124 -0.49 -9.09 0.06
C PHE A 124 -1.13 -9.71 1.31
N GLU A 125 -0.69 -10.89 1.74
CA GLU A 125 -1.11 -11.48 3.02
C GLU A 125 -0.69 -10.61 4.21
N SER A 126 0.54 -10.10 4.19
CA SER A 126 1.06 -9.20 5.22
C SER A 126 0.30 -7.88 5.26
N ASP A 127 0.00 -7.30 4.09
CA ASP A 127 -0.78 -6.08 3.96
C ASP A 127 -2.21 -6.27 4.48
N TYR A 128 -2.84 -7.42 4.21
CA TYR A 128 -4.16 -7.73 4.75
C TYR A 128 -4.17 -7.72 6.28
N GLU A 129 -3.20 -8.37 6.93
CA GLU A 129 -3.11 -8.38 8.39
C GLU A 129 -2.87 -6.98 8.96
N ARG A 130 -2.01 -6.17 8.31
CA ARG A 130 -1.83 -4.76 8.68
C ARG A 130 -3.13 -3.97 8.54
N LEU A 131 -3.87 -4.15 7.46
CA LEU A 131 -5.16 -3.49 7.25
C LEU A 131 -6.21 -3.90 8.30
N ARG A 132 -6.18 -5.15 8.79
CA ARG A 132 -7.01 -5.59 9.92
C ARG A 132 -6.64 -4.88 11.22
N ILE A 133 -5.35 -4.76 11.52
CA ILE A 133 -4.84 -4.02 12.68
C ILE A 133 -5.26 -2.55 12.60
N PHE A 134 -5.02 -1.91 11.46
CA PHE A 134 -5.45 -0.54 11.18
C PHE A 134 -6.95 -0.36 11.43
N ARG A 135 -7.78 -1.27 10.91
CA ARG A 135 -9.24 -1.22 11.11
C ARG A 135 -9.60 -1.25 12.58
N ARG A 136 -8.95 -2.12 13.37
CA ARG A 136 -9.16 -2.21 14.82
C ARG A 136 -8.77 -0.90 15.51
N ILE A 137 -7.59 -0.37 15.23
CA ILE A 137 -7.12 0.89 15.83
C ILE A 137 -8.08 2.04 15.46
N ARG A 138 -8.39 2.20 14.18
CA ARG A 138 -9.27 3.26 13.68
C ARG A 138 -10.66 3.21 14.32
N SER A 139 -11.20 2.01 14.58
CA SER A 139 -12.50 1.86 15.22
C SER A 139 -12.53 2.33 16.68
N GLY A 140 -11.37 2.33 17.36
CA GLY A 140 -11.22 2.84 18.73
C GLY A 140 -10.94 4.33 18.83
N LEU A 141 -10.63 5.02 17.72
CA LEU A 141 -10.35 6.45 17.72
C LEU A 141 -11.63 7.27 17.99
N ILE A 142 -11.59 8.07 19.05
CA ILE A 142 -12.70 8.92 19.51
C ILE A 142 -12.19 10.30 19.93
N GLY A 143 -13.05 11.31 19.93
CA GLY A 143 -12.70 12.66 20.38
C GLY A 143 -11.45 13.21 19.70
N LYS A 144 -10.44 13.59 20.51
CA LYS A 144 -9.20 14.24 20.07
C LYS A 144 -8.35 13.35 19.17
N SER A 145 -8.18 12.08 19.53
CA SER A 145 -7.37 11.14 18.73
C SER A 145 -7.93 10.94 17.32
N ARG A 146 -9.26 10.92 17.18
CA ARG A 146 -9.94 10.87 15.87
C ARG A 146 -9.71 12.14 15.04
N LEU A 147 -9.72 13.30 15.68
CA LEU A 147 -9.47 14.59 15.04
C LEU A 147 -8.02 14.66 14.52
N SER A 148 -7.05 14.34 15.37
CA SER A 148 -5.62 14.24 15.00
C SER A 148 -5.37 13.25 13.87
N PHE A 149 -5.95 12.07 13.95
CA PHE A 149 -5.84 11.06 12.90
C PHE A 149 -6.34 11.57 11.56
N ASN A 150 -7.52 12.22 11.54
CA ASN A 150 -8.07 12.78 10.31
C ASN A 150 -7.17 13.88 9.75
N TYR A 151 -6.65 14.77 10.60
CA TYR A 151 -5.73 15.82 10.17
C TYR A 151 -4.45 15.24 9.54
N ILE A 152 -3.82 14.27 10.20
CA ILE A 152 -2.60 13.61 9.69
C ILE A 152 -2.90 12.87 8.39
N ARG A 153 -3.99 12.10 8.34
CA ARG A 153 -4.45 11.44 7.11
C ARG A 153 -4.62 12.45 5.99
N ASP A 154 -5.32 13.55 6.25
CA ASP A 154 -5.64 14.56 5.25
C ASP A 154 -4.40 15.32 4.81
N ALA A 155 -3.41 15.50 5.68
CA ALA A 155 -2.12 16.08 5.33
C ALA A 155 -1.32 15.18 4.38
N LEU A 156 -1.35 13.86 4.62
CA LEU A 156 -0.45 12.90 3.99
C LEU A 156 -1.02 12.15 2.78
N THR A 157 -2.34 11.98 2.70
CA THR A 157 -2.99 11.13 1.69
C THR A 157 -3.74 11.91 0.61
N ASP A 158 -3.70 11.39 -0.61
CA ASP A 158 -4.58 11.82 -1.70
C ASP A 158 -5.95 11.18 -1.52
N PHE A 159 -7.01 12.00 -1.43
CA PHE A 159 -8.37 11.47 -1.47
C PHE A 159 -8.99 11.48 -2.86
N GLU A 160 -8.50 12.26 -3.85
CA GLU A 160 -9.26 12.32 -5.11
C GLU A 160 -8.64 12.78 -6.43
N ASN A 161 -7.55 13.54 -6.58
CA ASN A 161 -7.07 13.89 -7.93
C ASN A 161 -5.67 14.48 -7.92
N GLY A 162 -4.70 13.76 -8.52
CA GLY A 162 -3.55 14.31 -9.25
C GLY A 162 -2.71 15.45 -8.65
N SER A 163 -2.78 15.72 -7.34
CA SER A 163 -1.95 16.74 -6.71
C SER A 163 -0.59 16.14 -6.41
N GLN A 164 0.45 16.64 -7.07
CA GLN A 164 1.85 16.20 -6.90
C GLN A 164 2.41 16.39 -5.48
N SER A 165 1.62 16.82 -4.49
CA SER A 165 2.09 17.19 -3.14
C SER A 165 1.76 16.18 -2.03
N LYS A 166 0.91 15.17 -2.26
CA LYS A 166 0.62 14.13 -1.25
C LYS A 166 1.64 13.00 -1.33
N MET A 167 1.86 12.37 -0.17
CA MET A 167 2.95 11.41 -0.01
C MET A 167 2.52 9.97 -0.21
N TYR A 168 1.26 9.66 0.11
CA TYR A 168 0.77 8.28 0.11
C TYR A 168 -0.59 8.17 -0.60
N PHE A 169 -0.77 7.07 -1.33
CA PHE A 169 -2.11 6.57 -1.56
C PHE A 169 -2.73 6.16 -0.22
N TYR A 170 -4.03 6.37 -0.06
CA TYR A 170 -4.71 6.05 1.19
C TYR A 170 -4.52 4.59 1.63
N TYR A 171 -4.43 3.67 0.67
CA TYR A 171 -4.08 2.27 0.92
C TYR A 171 -2.74 2.13 1.66
N ASP A 172 -1.68 2.72 1.12
CA ASP A 172 -0.32 2.60 1.67
C ASP A 172 -0.23 3.22 3.06
N PHE A 173 -0.91 4.35 3.26
CA PHE A 173 -1.04 4.96 4.59
C PHE A 173 -1.69 4.00 5.59
N CYS A 174 -2.77 3.31 5.21
CA CYS A 174 -3.47 2.37 6.09
C CYS A 174 -2.61 1.14 6.39
N VAL A 175 -1.88 0.62 5.41
CA VAL A 175 -0.93 -0.50 5.59
C VAL A 175 0.19 -0.10 6.56
N LEU A 176 0.77 1.10 6.40
CA LEU A 176 1.81 1.62 7.31
C LEU A 176 1.27 1.80 8.73
N PHE A 177 0.09 2.39 8.88
CA PHE A 177 -0.53 2.59 10.20
C PHE A 177 -0.84 1.25 10.90
N GLY A 178 -1.13 0.22 10.12
CA GLY A 178 -1.33 -1.15 10.56
C GLY A 178 -0.04 -1.93 10.83
N TYR A 179 1.14 -1.34 10.58
CA TYR A 179 2.42 -1.97 10.85
C TYR A 179 2.59 -2.19 12.36
N ASP A 180 2.81 -3.45 12.75
CA ASP A 180 2.95 -3.86 14.14
C ASP A 180 4.31 -3.42 14.70
N THR A 181 4.30 -2.79 15.88
CA THR A 181 5.52 -2.41 16.60
C THR A 181 5.48 -3.02 17.99
N GLY A 182 6.07 -4.21 18.11
CA GLY A 182 6.52 -4.80 19.37
C GLY A 182 5.52 -5.72 20.08
N SER A 183 6.05 -6.72 20.77
CA SER A 183 5.39 -7.70 21.65
C SER A 183 4.49 -7.12 22.75
N ASP A 184 4.42 -5.79 22.84
CA ASP A 184 3.93 -5.01 23.98
C ASP A 184 2.60 -4.31 23.64
N GLY A 185 2.12 -4.41 22.40
CA GLY A 185 0.82 -3.89 21.94
C GLY A 185 0.79 -2.39 21.64
N ASN A 186 1.95 -1.72 21.57
CA ASN A 186 2.07 -0.27 21.40
C ASN A 186 2.33 0.12 19.94
N ASN A 187 1.27 0.47 19.21
CA ASN A 187 1.39 0.96 17.84
C ASN A 187 2.01 2.38 17.80
N ARG A 188 3.22 2.53 17.26
CA ARG A 188 3.95 3.82 17.24
C ARG A 188 3.25 4.90 16.40
N TYR A 189 2.51 4.52 15.37
CA TYR A 189 1.71 5.46 14.59
C TYR A 189 0.54 6.03 15.39
N LEU A 190 -0.09 5.22 16.25
CA LEU A 190 -1.09 5.69 17.20
C LEU A 190 -0.47 6.65 18.22
N GLN A 191 0.69 6.32 18.79
CA GLN A 191 1.41 7.21 19.71
C GLN A 191 1.75 8.56 19.04
N PHE A 192 2.14 8.53 17.77
CA PHE A 192 2.37 9.74 16.98
C PHE A 192 1.10 10.59 16.87
N VAL A 193 -0.03 9.97 16.53
CA VAL A 193 -1.34 10.64 16.47
C VAL A 193 -1.68 11.29 17.82
N GLU A 194 -1.49 10.55 18.91
CA GLU A 194 -1.75 11.03 20.28
C GLU A 194 -0.86 12.23 20.65
N LYS A 195 0.44 12.19 20.30
CA LYS A 195 1.35 13.31 20.54
C LYS A 195 1.03 14.55 19.72
N CYS A 196 0.40 14.41 18.56
CA CYS A 196 -0.06 15.55 17.77
C CYS A 196 -1.36 16.17 18.29
N GLU A 197 -2.10 15.52 19.20
CA GLU A 197 -3.39 16.00 19.71
C GLU A 197 -3.38 17.45 20.22
N PRO A 198 -2.43 17.88 21.07
CA PRO A 198 -2.46 19.24 21.61
C PRO A 198 -2.35 20.32 20.52
N ILE A 199 -1.60 20.02 19.45
CA ILE A 199 -1.41 20.94 18.32
C ILE A 199 -2.69 21.00 17.47
N VAL A 200 -3.19 19.82 17.07
CA VAL A 200 -4.35 19.74 16.16
C VAL A 200 -5.64 20.21 16.84
N GLU A 201 -5.78 20.00 18.14
CA GLU A 201 -6.91 20.51 18.92
C GLU A 201 -6.93 22.05 18.99
N LEU A 202 -5.75 22.68 19.09
CA LEU A 202 -5.65 24.12 19.22
C LEU A 202 -5.98 24.84 17.89
N MET A 203 -5.61 24.26 16.75
CA MET A 203 -5.69 24.89 15.43
C MET A 203 -7.08 25.46 15.10
N PRO A 204 -8.20 24.71 15.17
CA PRO A 204 -9.52 25.24 14.82
C PRO A 204 -9.98 26.37 15.74
N SER A 205 -9.73 26.23 17.06
CA SER A 205 -10.10 27.25 18.03
C SER A 205 -9.29 28.53 17.82
N LEU A 206 -7.98 28.42 17.63
CA LEU A 206 -7.10 29.55 17.39
C LEU A 206 -7.47 30.29 16.11
N LYS A 207 -7.72 29.55 15.02
CA LYS A 207 -8.16 30.13 13.75
C LYS A 207 -9.50 30.86 13.90
N GLY A 208 -10.48 30.25 14.57
CA GLY A 208 -11.77 30.89 14.82
C GLY A 208 -11.65 32.18 15.63
N LYS A 209 -10.78 32.23 16.64
CA LYS A 209 -10.52 33.46 17.39
C LYS A 209 -9.95 34.57 16.51
N ILE A 210 -8.95 34.23 15.68
CA ILE A 210 -8.35 35.20 14.76
C ILE A 210 -9.40 35.74 13.78
N GLU A 211 -10.26 34.87 13.24
CA GLU A 211 -11.24 35.26 12.20
C GLU A 211 -12.46 36.02 12.74
N PHE A 212 -12.86 35.80 14.00
CA PHE A 212 -14.16 36.26 14.50
C PHE A 212 -14.12 37.08 15.79
N GLU A 213 -13.00 37.10 16.53
CA GLU A 213 -12.89 37.82 17.81
C GLU A 213 -11.99 39.07 17.73
N ILE A 214 -11.30 39.30 16.60
CA ILE A 214 -10.43 40.46 16.38
C ILE A 214 -11.09 41.41 15.38
N ASP A 215 -11.26 42.67 15.78
CA ASP A 215 -11.95 43.69 14.97
C ASP A 215 -11.06 44.34 13.88
N ASP A 216 -9.74 44.31 14.04
CA ASP A 216 -8.80 44.96 13.12
C ASP A 216 -8.39 44.01 11.98
N ASP A 217 -8.93 44.26 10.78
CA ASP A 217 -8.68 43.47 9.56
C ASP A 217 -7.18 43.33 9.21
N ALA A 218 -6.36 44.34 9.50
CA ALA A 218 -4.92 44.27 9.24
C ALA A 218 -4.23 43.32 10.22
N VAL A 219 -4.63 43.34 11.49
CA VAL A 219 -4.15 42.41 12.52
C VAL A 219 -4.61 40.98 12.22
N VAL A 220 -5.88 40.79 11.84
CA VAL A 220 -6.43 39.50 11.38
C VAL A 220 -5.59 38.93 10.24
N SER A 221 -5.32 39.75 9.22
CA SER A 221 -4.53 39.33 8.04
C SER A 221 -3.13 38.87 8.43
N GLN A 222 -2.44 39.60 9.30
CA GLN A 222 -1.09 39.23 9.77
C GLN A 222 -1.08 37.94 10.59
N LEU A 223 -2.06 37.76 11.48
CA LEU A 223 -2.15 36.56 12.33
C LEU A 223 -2.55 35.32 11.52
N LEU A 224 -3.44 35.46 10.54
CA LEU A 224 -3.78 34.38 9.61
C LEU A 224 -2.60 33.98 8.74
N GLU A 225 -1.79 34.93 8.27
CA GLU A 225 -0.56 34.63 7.54
C GLU A 225 0.42 33.81 8.41
N ALA A 226 0.64 34.25 9.65
CA ALA A 226 1.49 33.52 10.60
C ALA A 226 0.94 32.12 10.92
N PHE A 227 -0.37 31.99 11.15
CA PHE A 227 -1.04 30.71 11.37
C PHE A 227 -0.86 29.76 10.18
N ASN A 228 -1.17 30.23 8.97
CA ASN A 228 -1.12 29.42 7.76
C ASN A 228 0.32 28.97 7.46
N LYS A 229 1.31 29.84 7.69
CA LYS A 229 2.72 29.50 7.55
C LYS A 229 3.11 28.38 8.51
N LEU A 230 2.76 28.50 9.79
CA LEU A 230 3.07 27.50 10.81
C LEU A 230 2.36 26.17 10.55
N GLU A 231 1.09 26.21 10.11
CA GLU A 231 0.34 25.01 9.71
C GLU A 231 0.99 24.29 8.52
N ASN A 232 1.47 25.04 7.52
CA ASN A 232 2.16 24.49 6.36
C ASN A 232 3.50 23.85 6.74
N GLU A 233 4.29 24.51 7.60
CA GLU A 233 5.53 23.94 8.14
C GLU A 233 5.27 22.65 8.93
N PHE A 234 4.20 22.63 9.74
CA PHE A 234 3.80 21.43 10.46
C PHE A 234 3.38 20.29 9.50
N LYS A 235 2.66 20.59 8.42
CA LYS A 235 2.34 19.58 7.38
C LYS A 235 3.60 19.02 6.71
N LEU A 236 4.62 19.84 6.49
CA LEU A 236 5.91 19.38 5.96
C LEU A 236 6.63 18.47 6.96
N TYR A 237 6.64 18.86 8.24
CA TYR A 237 7.14 18.02 9.33
C TYR A 237 6.47 16.65 9.35
N LEU A 238 5.14 16.58 9.26
CA LEU A 238 4.42 15.31 9.21
C LEU A 238 4.90 14.42 8.05
N LYS A 239 5.16 14.99 6.86
CA LYS A 239 5.66 14.24 5.70
C LYS A 239 7.08 13.72 5.89
N GLU A 240 7.92 14.47 6.60
CA GLU A 240 9.29 14.04 6.87
C GLU A 240 9.34 12.91 7.92
N VAL A 241 8.53 13.02 8.97
CA VAL A 241 8.62 12.15 10.14
C VAL A 241 7.81 10.87 10.00
N PHE A 242 6.61 10.93 9.42
CA PHE A 242 5.71 9.78 9.30
C PHE A 242 6.36 8.50 8.70
N PRO A 243 7.22 8.57 7.66
CA PRO A 243 7.91 7.40 7.12
C PRO A 243 8.94 6.78 8.07
N ARG A 244 9.48 7.56 9.01
CA ARG A 244 10.59 7.18 9.91
C ARG A 244 10.11 6.68 11.28
N ILE A 245 8.79 6.67 11.53
CA ILE A 245 8.21 6.31 12.85
C ILE A 245 8.62 4.91 13.32
N VAL A 246 8.92 4.00 12.39
CA VAL A 246 9.23 2.59 12.66
C VAL A 246 10.73 2.35 12.89
N SER A 247 11.63 3.27 12.49
CA SER A 247 13.07 2.99 12.44
C SER A 247 13.87 3.38 13.68
N ASP A 248 13.46 4.39 14.47
CA ASP A 248 14.31 4.96 15.52
C ASP A 248 13.56 5.38 16.79
N ASP A 249 14.24 5.32 17.94
CA ASP A 249 13.73 5.80 19.25
C ASP A 249 13.59 7.34 19.32
N THR A 250 14.10 8.07 18.33
CA THR A 250 14.03 9.54 18.21
C THR A 250 12.86 10.03 17.34
N SER A 251 11.92 9.16 16.97
CA SER A 251 10.94 9.39 15.89
C SER A 251 9.95 10.56 16.04
N PHE A 252 10.09 11.41 17.07
CA PHE A 252 9.26 12.60 17.30
C PHE A 252 10.08 13.87 17.56
N GLU A 253 11.39 13.85 17.29
CA GLU A 253 12.21 15.06 17.36
C GLU A 253 11.56 16.21 16.58
N GLY A 254 11.61 17.41 17.14
CA GLY A 254 11.00 18.60 16.56
C GLY A 254 9.50 18.78 16.82
N LEU A 255 8.74 17.77 17.30
CA LEU A 255 7.31 17.96 17.56
C LEU A 255 7.03 19.01 18.65
N ASP A 256 7.86 19.05 19.69
CA ASP A 256 7.71 19.99 20.81
C ASP A 256 7.96 21.46 20.39
N SER A 257 8.75 21.71 19.34
CA SER A 257 8.93 23.07 18.83
C SER A 257 7.66 23.60 18.18
N TYR A 258 6.93 22.77 17.42
CA TYR A 258 5.63 23.14 16.87
C TYR A 258 4.59 23.37 17.96
N LYS A 259 4.57 22.53 18.99
CA LYS A 259 3.70 22.75 20.16
C LYS A 259 3.95 24.12 20.80
N THR A 260 5.22 24.46 20.99
CA THR A 260 5.62 25.76 21.56
C THR A 260 5.20 26.91 20.65
N ALA A 261 5.48 26.83 19.35
CA ALA A 261 5.13 27.87 18.39
C ALA A 261 3.61 28.13 18.31
N PHE A 262 2.79 27.08 18.38
CA PHE A 262 1.34 27.21 18.38
C PHE A 262 0.80 27.84 19.69
N GLU A 263 1.38 27.51 20.84
CA GLU A 263 1.05 28.18 22.11
C GLU A 263 1.50 29.64 22.14
N GLU A 264 2.66 29.97 21.56
CA GLU A 264 3.12 31.36 21.41
C GLU A 264 2.19 32.17 20.51
N LEU A 265 1.72 31.60 19.40
CA LEU A 265 0.75 32.27 18.53
C LEU A 265 -0.57 32.51 19.27
N LYS A 266 -1.06 31.51 20.01
CA LYS A 266 -2.25 31.65 20.86
C LYS A 266 -2.09 32.76 21.90
N ALA A 267 -0.93 32.88 22.54
CA ALA A 267 -0.66 33.95 23.50
C ALA A 267 -0.65 35.35 22.88
N ARG A 268 -0.44 35.48 21.55
CA ARG A 268 -0.55 36.76 20.83
C ARG A 268 -1.99 37.11 20.43
N VAL A 269 -2.86 36.10 20.36
CA VAL A 269 -4.28 36.24 19.98
C VAL A 269 -5.16 36.53 21.20
N MET A 270 -4.79 36.01 22.38
CA MET A 270 -5.48 36.25 23.66
C MET A 270 -5.08 37.58 24.29
#